data_AF-A0A093EB44-F1
#
_entry.id   AF-A0A093EB44-F1
#
_cell.length_a   1.000
_cell.length_b   1.000
_cell.length_c   1.000
_cell.angle_alpha   90.00
_cell.angle_beta   90.00
_cell.angle_gamma   90.00
#
_symmetry.space_group_name_H-M   'P 1'
#
loop_
_entity.id
_entity.type
_entity.pdbx_description
1 polymer ?
#
loop_
_entity_poly.entity_id
_entity_poly.type
_entity_poly.pdbx_seq_one_letter_code
_entity_poly.pdbx_strand_id
1 'polypeptide(L)'
;MASSILPFLLALAFSSLSFVLSHSNKEMWFQDFFPPNVCPIDAKANTFYGIMFDAGSTGTRIHIYTFVQKSPENLPELEGEIFESVKPGLSAYADQPEKGAETVKRLLDMAIDAVPPHLWKKTPVVLKATAGLRLLSEEKAQALLLEVREVFQESPFLVPEDSVSIMDGSYEGVLAWITVNFLTGQLSGQNQHTVGTLDLGGASTQITFLPRFEETLKETPGDFLTSFEMFNSTYKLYTHSYLGFGLKAARLATLGALNVEAVDGQMFRSSCLPKQLEAEWHFGGVKYRYGGNKEGETGFKPCYLEVLKVVKGKLHQPDEIRGSSFYAFSYYYDRAVDTNLIDYEEGGVLEVKDFERKAKEVCDNMERYNSASPFLCMDLTYIAALLKEGFGFRDNTLLQLTKKVNNIETSWTLGATFHLLQSLGITY
;
A
#
# COMPACT_ATOMS: atom_id res chain seq x y z
N MET A 1 22.94 -58.64 -54.20
CA MET A 1 21.72 -58.14 -54.89
C MET A 1 20.87 -57.49 -53.80
N ALA A 2 20.59 -56.19 -53.72
CA ALA A 2 20.78 -55.05 -54.62
C ALA A 2 20.77 -53.74 -53.78
N SER A 3 21.52 -52.73 -54.26
CA SER A 3 21.40 -51.24 -54.17
C SER A 3 21.07 -50.56 -52.83
N SER A 4 21.70 -49.46 -52.40
CA SER A 4 22.23 -48.28 -53.12
C SER A 4 23.31 -47.57 -52.26
N ILE A 5 24.52 -47.30 -52.75
CA ILE A 5 25.04 -46.13 -53.49
C ILE A 5 24.85 -44.78 -52.78
N LEU A 6 25.96 -44.30 -52.23
CA LEU A 6 26.32 -42.94 -51.82
C LEU A 6 26.70 -42.10 -53.06
N PRO A 7 26.61 -40.76 -53.02
CA PRO A 7 27.54 -39.91 -53.76
C PRO A 7 28.36 -38.98 -52.85
N PHE A 8 29.65 -38.94 -53.18
CA PHE A 8 30.68 -38.00 -52.76
C PHE A 8 30.31 -36.53 -53.01
N LEU A 9 30.84 -35.58 -52.21
CA LEU A 9 31.92 -34.69 -52.70
C LEU A 9 32.52 -33.78 -51.61
N LEU A 10 33.86 -33.80 -51.59
CA LEU A 10 34.81 -32.86 -51.00
C LEU A 10 34.38 -31.38 -51.07
N ALA A 11 34.68 -30.62 -50.02
CA ALA A 11 35.14 -29.24 -50.18
C ALA A 11 36.18 -28.89 -49.08
N LEU A 12 37.34 -28.48 -49.57
CA LEU A 12 38.51 -28.01 -48.85
C LEU A 12 38.27 -26.69 -48.12
N ALA A 13 39.01 -26.54 -47.03
CA ALA A 13 39.13 -25.34 -46.22
C ALA A 13 39.61 -24.11 -47.00
N PHE A 14 39.04 -22.95 -46.66
CA PHE A 14 39.75 -21.66 -46.70
C PHE A 14 39.47 -20.91 -45.40
N SER A 15 40.56 -20.60 -44.70
CA SER A 15 40.61 -19.73 -43.53
C SER A 15 40.62 -18.26 -43.97
N SER A 16 39.80 -17.43 -43.32
CA SER A 16 40.10 -16.01 -43.13
C SER A 16 39.37 -15.49 -41.90
N LEU A 17 40.13 -14.97 -40.93
CA LEU A 17 39.64 -14.25 -39.76
C LEU A 17 38.67 -13.12 -40.16
N SER A 18 37.59 -12.97 -39.40
CA SER A 18 36.84 -11.73 -39.32
C SER A 18 36.31 -11.57 -37.90
N PHE A 19 36.70 -10.46 -37.27
CA PHE A 19 36.15 -9.94 -36.02
C PHE A 19 34.61 -10.01 -36.04
N VAL A 20 34.00 -10.62 -35.02
CA VAL A 20 32.56 -10.49 -34.77
C VAL A 20 32.38 -9.73 -33.46
N LEU A 21 31.92 -8.49 -33.59
CA LEU A 21 31.28 -7.72 -32.54
C LEU A 21 30.10 -8.53 -31.99
N SER A 22 30.19 -8.96 -30.74
CA SER A 22 29.08 -9.55 -30.01
C SER A 22 28.08 -8.45 -29.64
N HIS A 23 27.12 -8.17 -30.51
CA HIS A 23 25.85 -7.55 -30.10
C HIS A 23 25.00 -8.63 -29.42
N SER A 24 24.98 -8.60 -28.09
CA SER A 24 24.03 -9.39 -27.29
C SER A 24 22.64 -8.80 -27.46
N ASN A 25 21.83 -9.34 -28.37
CA ASN A 25 20.38 -9.15 -28.35
C ASN A 25 19.83 -9.75 -27.05
N LYS A 26 19.50 -8.90 -26.07
CA LYS A 26 18.65 -9.30 -24.94
C LYS A 26 17.22 -9.36 -25.47
N GLU A 27 16.68 -10.56 -25.64
CA GLU A 27 15.24 -10.76 -25.80
C GLU A 27 14.54 -10.25 -24.53
N MET A 28 13.79 -9.14 -24.66
CA MET A 28 12.95 -8.58 -23.61
C MET A 28 11.71 -9.45 -23.43
N TRP A 29 11.59 -10.11 -22.28
CA TRP A 29 10.47 -10.97 -21.89
C TRP A 29 9.12 -10.23 -21.65
N PHE A 30 9.02 -8.94 -22.01
CA PHE A 30 7.90 -8.06 -21.66
C PHE A 30 7.03 -7.60 -22.85
N GLN A 31 7.24 -8.15 -24.05
CA GLN A 31 6.46 -7.73 -25.23
C GLN A 31 4.95 -8.03 -25.16
N ASP A 32 4.52 -8.96 -24.30
CA ASP A 32 3.12 -9.41 -24.25
C ASP A 32 2.25 -8.71 -23.17
N PHE A 33 2.82 -7.79 -22.38
CA PHE A 33 2.10 -7.13 -21.26
C PHE A 33 1.64 -5.70 -21.54
N PHE A 34 2.01 -5.11 -22.67
CA PHE A 34 1.61 -3.75 -23.02
C PHE A 34 0.57 -3.78 -24.14
N PRO A 35 -0.71 -3.36 -23.92
CA PRO A 35 -1.54 -2.96 -25.04
C PRO A 35 -0.82 -1.86 -25.83
N PRO A 36 -0.85 -1.85 -27.18
CA PRO A 36 0.00 -0.97 -28.00
C PRO A 36 -0.22 0.56 -27.87
N ASN A 37 -0.97 1.07 -26.88
CA ASN A 37 -1.41 2.46 -26.81
C ASN A 37 -1.35 3.08 -25.38
N VAL A 38 -0.23 2.97 -24.66
CA VAL A 38 -0.01 3.75 -23.41
C VAL A 38 1.29 4.56 -23.45
N CYS A 39 1.69 4.99 -24.64
CA CYS A 39 2.63 6.10 -24.78
C CYS A 39 1.94 7.17 -25.62
N PRO A 40 1.64 8.37 -25.08
CA PRO A 40 1.45 9.53 -25.93
C PRO A 40 2.79 9.77 -26.64
N ILE A 41 2.88 9.34 -27.90
CA ILE A 41 4.03 9.63 -28.78
C ILE A 41 4.16 11.16 -28.99
N ASP A 42 3.10 11.92 -28.66
CA ASP A 42 3.11 13.36 -28.52
C ASP A 42 2.98 13.77 -27.04
N ALA A 43 4.11 13.83 -26.32
CA ALA A 43 4.14 14.58 -25.06
C ALA A 43 3.72 16.03 -25.37
N LYS A 44 2.52 16.42 -24.96
CA LYS A 44 2.04 17.79 -25.12
C LYS A 44 3.07 18.72 -24.47
N ALA A 45 3.34 19.86 -25.08
CA ALA A 45 4.08 20.92 -24.39
C ALA A 45 3.35 21.16 -23.06
N ASN A 46 4.02 20.89 -21.94
CA ASN A 46 3.53 20.90 -20.55
C ASN A 46 3.15 19.56 -19.90
N THR A 47 3.54 18.40 -20.46
CA THR A 47 3.50 17.12 -19.73
C THR A 47 4.70 16.99 -18.78
N PHE A 48 4.45 16.50 -17.57
CA PHE A 48 5.47 16.18 -16.57
C PHE A 48 5.08 14.96 -15.75
N TYR A 49 6.04 14.37 -15.03
CA TYR A 49 5.88 13.09 -14.35
C TYR A 49 6.35 13.19 -12.90
N GLY A 50 5.82 12.30 -12.05
CA GLY A 50 6.37 12.06 -10.71
C GLY A 50 6.38 10.57 -10.42
N ILE A 51 7.49 10.06 -9.88
CA ILE A 51 7.65 8.66 -9.52
C ILE A 51 7.66 8.54 -8.00
N MET A 52 6.69 7.83 -7.45
CA MET A 52 6.55 7.60 -6.02
C MET A 52 6.56 6.11 -5.71
N PHE A 53 7.46 5.72 -4.82
CA PHE A 53 7.50 4.39 -4.26
C PHE A 53 6.86 4.36 -2.87
N ASP A 54 5.92 3.44 -2.69
CA ASP A 54 5.38 3.06 -1.38
C ASP A 54 6.07 1.79 -0.90
N ALA A 55 7.00 1.93 0.05
CA ALA A 55 7.62 0.80 0.73
C ALA A 55 6.79 0.38 1.95
N GLY A 56 5.68 -0.29 1.65
CA GLY A 56 4.75 -0.83 2.62
C GLY A 56 5.27 -2.06 3.38
N SER A 57 4.65 -2.33 4.54
CA SER A 57 5.01 -3.49 5.38
C SER A 57 4.85 -4.87 4.73
N THR A 58 3.99 -5.00 3.72
CA THR A 58 3.69 -6.30 3.06
C THR A 58 4.05 -6.35 1.59
N GLY A 59 4.54 -5.25 1.02
CA GLY A 59 4.91 -5.12 -0.38
C GLY A 59 5.45 -3.73 -0.67
N THR A 60 6.26 -3.63 -1.73
CA THR A 60 6.76 -2.36 -2.26
C THR A 60 6.07 -2.08 -3.58
N ARG A 61 5.64 -0.84 -3.81
CA ARG A 61 4.90 -0.43 -5.01
C ARG A 61 5.59 0.75 -5.67
N ILE A 62 5.43 0.86 -6.99
CA ILE A 62 5.82 2.04 -7.77
C ILE A 62 4.58 2.63 -8.40
N HIS A 63 4.49 3.96 -8.35
CA HIS A 63 3.48 4.77 -9.01
C HIS A 63 4.20 5.77 -9.91
N ILE A 64 3.89 5.74 -11.21
CA ILE A 64 4.42 6.69 -12.19
C ILE A 64 3.23 7.52 -12.67
N TYR A 65 3.12 8.72 -12.14
CA TYR A 65 2.04 9.64 -12.48
C TYR A 65 2.41 10.50 -13.69
N THR A 66 1.46 10.68 -14.60
CA THR A 66 1.57 11.60 -15.73
C THR A 66 0.61 12.76 -15.51
N PHE A 67 1.12 13.98 -15.58
CA PHE A 67 0.35 15.20 -15.41
C PHE A 67 0.49 16.11 -16.63
N VAL A 68 -0.55 16.90 -16.87
CA VAL A 68 -0.58 17.93 -17.92
C VAL A 68 -0.93 19.27 -17.30
N GLN A 69 -0.03 20.25 -17.45
CA GLN A 69 -0.31 21.64 -17.04
C GLN A 69 -0.93 22.41 -18.20
N LYS A 70 -2.23 22.71 -18.14
CA LYS A 70 -2.91 23.51 -19.19
C LYS A 70 -2.64 25.01 -19.08
N SER A 71 -2.55 25.53 -17.85
CA SER A 71 -2.32 26.95 -17.54
C SER A 71 -1.65 27.06 -16.17
N PRO A 72 -0.70 27.99 -15.94
CA PRO A 72 -0.08 28.19 -14.62
C PRO A 72 -1.06 28.50 -13.47
N GLU A 73 -2.27 28.95 -13.80
CA GLU A 73 -3.29 29.32 -12.80
C GLU A 73 -4.15 28.13 -12.35
N ASN A 74 -4.11 27.01 -13.06
CA ASN A 74 -4.95 25.85 -12.80
C ASN A 74 -4.17 24.75 -12.07
N LEU A 75 -4.90 23.87 -11.38
CA LEU A 75 -4.29 22.64 -10.88
C LEU A 75 -3.84 21.76 -12.06
N PRO A 76 -2.72 21.02 -11.91
CA PRO A 76 -2.33 20.05 -12.91
C PRO A 76 -3.42 19.00 -13.10
N GLU A 77 -3.69 18.65 -14.36
CA GLU A 77 -4.58 17.54 -14.68
C GLU A 77 -3.82 16.23 -14.60
N LEU A 78 -4.33 15.28 -13.83
CA LEU A 78 -3.82 13.91 -13.78
C LEU A 78 -4.29 13.16 -15.03
N GLU A 79 -3.35 12.85 -15.94
CA GLU A 79 -3.64 12.14 -17.20
C GLU A 79 -3.65 10.62 -16.99
N GLY A 80 -2.81 10.10 -16.08
CA GLY A 80 -2.80 8.67 -15.78
C GLY A 80 -1.76 8.25 -14.75
N GLU A 81 -1.83 6.97 -14.41
CA GLU A 81 -0.93 6.27 -13.49
C GLU A 81 -0.50 4.95 -14.12
N ILE A 82 0.81 4.66 -14.09
CA ILE A 82 1.32 3.30 -14.21
C ILE A 82 1.65 2.81 -12.81
N PHE A 83 1.09 1.67 -12.45
CA PHE A 83 1.18 1.10 -11.11
C PHE A 83 1.70 -0.32 -11.19
N GLU A 84 2.66 -0.66 -10.33
CA GLU A 84 3.12 -2.03 -10.16
C GLU A 84 3.57 -2.32 -8.73
N SER A 85 3.62 -3.61 -8.37
CA SER A 85 3.92 -4.02 -6.99
C SER A 85 4.70 -5.33 -6.88
N VAL A 86 5.53 -5.43 -5.84
CA VAL A 86 6.27 -6.65 -5.47
C VAL A 86 6.02 -7.04 -4.02
N LYS A 87 6.13 -8.34 -3.75
CA LYS A 87 6.08 -8.93 -2.40
C LYS A 87 7.28 -9.87 -2.18
N PRO A 88 7.81 -10.00 -0.96
CA PRO A 88 7.43 -9.27 0.26
C PRO A 88 7.87 -7.79 0.23
N GLY A 89 7.44 -7.02 1.23
CA GLY A 89 7.84 -5.61 1.37
C GLY A 89 9.28 -5.43 1.84
N LEU A 90 9.80 -4.21 1.74
CA LEU A 90 11.21 -3.89 1.99
C LEU A 90 11.70 -4.32 3.39
N SER A 91 10.86 -4.24 4.42
CA SER A 91 11.23 -4.65 5.79
C SER A 91 11.52 -6.15 5.94
N ALA A 92 11.08 -7.01 5.01
CA ALA A 92 11.40 -8.42 5.03
C ALA A 92 12.88 -8.71 4.69
N TYR A 93 13.57 -7.72 4.12
CA TYR A 93 14.98 -7.78 3.74
C TYR A 93 15.90 -7.09 4.76
N ALA A 94 15.43 -6.88 5.99
CA ALA A 94 16.18 -6.17 7.04
C ALA A 94 17.58 -6.76 7.33
N ASP A 95 17.77 -8.06 7.07
CA ASP A 95 19.06 -8.76 7.22
C ASP A 95 19.83 -8.93 5.89
N GLN A 96 19.24 -8.53 4.75
CA GLN A 96 19.82 -8.61 3.41
C GLN A 96 19.46 -7.35 2.59
N PRO A 97 19.94 -6.15 2.99
CA PRO A 97 19.53 -4.87 2.41
C PRO A 97 19.68 -4.78 0.88
N GLU A 98 20.75 -5.34 0.34
CA GLU A 98 21.09 -5.33 -1.09
C GLU A 98 20.01 -6.04 -1.91
N LYS A 99 19.46 -7.15 -1.40
CA LYS A 99 18.35 -7.86 -2.05
C LYS A 99 17.06 -7.03 -2.00
N GLY A 100 16.85 -6.29 -0.93
CA GLY A 100 15.74 -5.34 -0.83
C GLY A 100 15.82 -4.27 -1.92
N ALA A 101 17.00 -3.65 -2.08
CA ALA A 101 17.23 -2.65 -3.11
C ALA A 101 17.15 -3.20 -4.53
N GLU A 102 17.56 -4.46 -4.78
CA GLU A 102 17.37 -5.12 -6.07
C GLU A 102 15.87 -5.19 -6.46
N THR A 103 14.97 -5.42 -5.50
CA THR A 103 13.53 -5.39 -5.78
C THR A 103 13.02 -3.99 -6.15
N VAL A 104 13.59 -2.94 -5.56
CA VAL A 104 13.28 -1.55 -5.90
C VAL A 104 13.82 -1.20 -7.28
N LYS A 105 15.04 -1.65 -7.61
CA LYS A 105 15.66 -1.45 -8.93
C LYS A 105 14.81 -2.05 -10.05
N ARG A 106 14.31 -3.27 -9.87
CA ARG A 106 13.41 -3.92 -10.85
C ARG A 106 12.13 -3.13 -11.10
N LEU A 107 11.59 -2.49 -10.06
CA LEU A 107 10.44 -1.61 -10.21
C LEU A 107 10.83 -0.30 -10.92
N LEU A 108 12.00 0.27 -10.60
CA LEU A 108 12.52 1.49 -11.20
C LEU A 108 12.78 1.35 -12.71
N ASP A 109 13.21 0.17 -13.16
CA ASP A 109 13.41 -0.12 -14.58
C ASP A 109 12.13 0.12 -15.41
N MET A 110 10.96 -0.13 -14.85
CA MET A 110 9.69 0.16 -15.54
C MET A 110 9.43 1.66 -15.70
N ALA A 111 9.91 2.48 -14.77
CA ALA A 111 9.84 3.93 -14.92
C ALA A 111 10.79 4.44 -16.02
N ILE A 112 11.95 3.81 -16.17
CA ILE A 112 12.91 4.13 -17.25
C ILE A 112 12.26 3.89 -18.61
N ASP A 113 11.52 2.79 -18.76
CA ASP A 113 10.80 2.46 -19.99
C ASP A 113 9.57 3.38 -20.22
N ALA A 114 8.87 3.77 -19.15
CA ALA A 114 7.64 4.55 -19.24
C ALA A 114 7.86 6.06 -19.47
N VAL A 115 8.91 6.65 -18.89
CA VAL A 115 9.16 8.10 -18.95
C VAL A 115 10.04 8.41 -20.16
N PRO A 116 9.68 9.39 -21.02
CA PRO A 116 10.52 9.78 -22.16
C PRO A 116 11.93 10.24 -21.73
N PRO A 117 13.02 9.82 -22.42
CA PRO A 117 14.39 10.12 -21.99
C PRO A 117 14.73 11.60 -21.79
N HIS A 118 14.08 12.48 -22.55
CA HIS A 118 14.28 13.93 -22.45
C HIS A 118 13.64 14.55 -21.18
N LEU A 119 12.80 13.79 -20.46
CA LEU A 119 12.14 14.20 -19.22
C LEU A 119 12.76 13.59 -17.97
N TRP A 120 13.60 12.55 -18.08
CA TRP A 120 14.20 11.86 -16.91
C TRP A 120 14.79 12.82 -15.87
N LYS A 121 15.65 13.75 -16.30
CA LYS A 121 16.30 14.72 -15.39
C LYS A 121 15.35 15.74 -14.74
N LYS A 122 14.09 15.78 -15.15
CA LYS A 122 13.03 16.64 -14.59
C LYS A 122 11.99 15.85 -13.79
N THR A 123 12.00 14.54 -13.90
CA THR A 123 11.04 13.65 -13.23
C THR A 123 11.61 13.25 -11.87
N PRO A 124 11.05 13.75 -10.75
CA PRO A 124 11.52 13.35 -9.43
C PRO A 124 11.15 11.89 -9.13
N VAL A 125 12.09 11.17 -8.53
CA VAL A 125 11.87 9.83 -7.96
C VAL A 125 12.07 9.86 -6.46
N VAL A 126 11.07 9.35 -5.73
CA VAL A 126 11.06 9.34 -4.26
C VAL A 126 10.49 8.02 -3.76
N LEU A 127 11.04 7.52 -2.66
CA LEU A 127 10.53 6.38 -1.90
C LEU A 127 10.22 6.84 -0.48
N LYS A 128 8.99 6.57 -0.05
CA LYS A 128 8.61 6.70 1.34
C LYS A 128 8.27 5.33 1.91
N ALA A 129 8.99 4.96 2.97
CA ALA A 129 8.71 3.76 3.73
C ALA A 129 7.70 4.04 4.84
N THR A 130 6.76 3.13 5.06
CA THR A 130 5.68 3.32 6.04
C THR A 130 5.96 2.54 7.34
N ALA A 131 4.91 2.14 8.06
CA ALA A 131 5.01 1.50 9.37
C ALA A 131 5.87 0.22 9.40
N GLY A 132 6.04 -0.47 8.27
CA GLY A 132 6.87 -1.67 8.22
C GLY A 132 8.33 -1.44 8.58
N LEU A 133 8.93 -0.34 8.10
CA LEU A 133 10.31 0.03 8.43
C LEU A 133 10.39 0.73 9.79
N ARG A 134 9.34 1.45 10.22
CA ARG A 134 9.25 2.06 11.57
C ARG A 134 9.38 1.02 12.71
N LEU A 135 9.05 -0.24 12.43
CA LEU A 135 9.16 -1.34 13.40
C LEU A 135 10.56 -1.97 13.49
N LEU A 136 11.46 -1.66 12.55
CA LEU A 136 12.82 -2.17 12.58
C LEU A 136 13.69 -1.35 13.53
N SER A 137 14.81 -1.93 13.96
CA SER A 137 15.89 -1.14 14.57
C SER A 137 16.38 -0.08 13.59
N GLU A 138 16.76 1.09 14.10
CA GLU A 138 17.26 2.21 13.30
C GLU A 138 18.39 1.79 12.35
N GLU A 139 19.35 0.99 12.83
CA GLU A 139 20.47 0.47 12.04
C GLU A 139 20.00 -0.29 10.78
N LYS A 140 19.15 -1.30 10.95
CA LYS A 140 18.60 -2.10 9.83
C LYS A 140 17.75 -1.25 8.88
N ALA A 141 16.95 -0.34 9.42
CA ALA A 141 16.15 0.57 8.61
C ALA A 141 17.06 1.46 7.75
N GLN A 142 18.08 2.08 8.34
CA GLN A 142 19.01 2.93 7.60
C GLN A 142 19.83 2.15 6.57
N ALA A 143 20.28 0.93 6.88
CA ALA A 143 20.97 0.09 5.91
C ALA A 143 20.12 -0.16 4.65
N LEU A 144 18.84 -0.50 4.82
CA LEU A 144 17.89 -0.64 3.70
C LEU A 144 17.71 0.66 2.91
N LEU A 145 17.55 1.79 3.60
CA LEU A 145 17.34 3.07 2.94
C LEU A 145 18.58 3.54 2.18
N LEU A 146 19.80 3.25 2.67
CA LEU A 146 21.05 3.58 2.00
C LEU A 146 21.18 2.84 0.66
N GLU A 147 20.96 1.53 0.64
CA GLU A 147 20.99 0.75 -0.61
C GLU A 147 19.97 1.26 -1.64
N VAL A 148 18.78 1.65 -1.20
CA VAL A 148 17.77 2.26 -2.08
C VAL A 148 18.22 3.63 -2.61
N ARG A 149 18.90 4.45 -1.80
CA ARG A 149 19.44 5.74 -2.25
C ARG A 149 20.48 5.55 -3.36
N GLU A 150 21.34 4.54 -3.24
CA GLU A 150 22.32 4.22 -4.28
C GLU A 150 21.63 3.85 -5.59
N VAL A 151 20.60 2.99 -5.54
CA VAL A 151 19.78 2.65 -6.72
C VAL A 151 19.18 3.89 -7.38
N PHE A 152 18.69 4.86 -6.60
CA PHE A 152 18.13 6.09 -7.15
C PHE A 152 19.21 7.00 -7.73
N GLN A 153 20.35 7.16 -7.05
CA GLN A 153 21.47 7.99 -7.52
C GLN A 153 22.09 7.47 -8.82
N GLU A 154 22.08 6.15 -9.05
CA GLU A 154 22.51 5.55 -10.32
C GLU A 154 21.49 5.72 -11.46
N SER A 155 20.26 6.11 -11.15
CA SER A 155 19.18 6.27 -12.13
C SER A 155 19.29 7.60 -12.90
N PRO A 156 18.65 7.71 -14.08
CA PRO A 156 18.69 8.96 -14.85
C PRO A 156 17.73 10.04 -14.32
N PHE A 157 16.94 9.74 -13.29
CA PHE A 157 15.88 10.60 -12.78
C PHE A 157 16.40 11.73 -11.91
N LEU A 158 15.54 12.72 -11.65
CA LEU A 158 15.82 13.74 -10.63
C LEU A 158 15.70 13.09 -9.24
N VAL A 159 16.78 13.12 -8.46
CA VAL A 159 16.82 12.57 -7.09
C VAL A 159 16.93 13.71 -6.09
N PRO A 160 15.82 14.11 -5.43
CA PRO A 160 15.86 15.09 -4.34
C PRO A 160 16.70 14.62 -3.15
N GLU A 161 17.12 15.55 -2.29
CA GLU A 161 17.92 15.25 -1.09
C GLU A 161 17.19 14.26 -0.14
N ASP A 162 15.91 14.49 0.12
CA ASP A 162 15.04 13.60 0.92
C ASP A 162 14.27 12.56 0.07
N SER A 163 14.91 12.09 -1.01
CA SER A 163 14.32 11.13 -1.95
C SER A 163 13.99 9.78 -1.34
N VAL A 164 14.68 9.36 -0.28
CA VAL A 164 14.44 8.07 0.38
C VAL A 164 14.35 8.30 1.87
N SER A 165 13.16 8.15 2.43
CA SER A 165 12.92 8.40 3.85
C SER A 165 11.80 7.53 4.42
N ILE A 166 11.72 7.47 5.75
CA ILE A 166 10.56 6.91 6.44
C ILE A 166 9.52 8.03 6.58
N MET A 167 8.28 7.74 6.25
CA MET A 167 7.18 8.69 6.38
C MET A 167 6.51 8.58 7.75
N ASP A 168 6.24 9.74 8.34
CA ASP A 168 5.40 9.84 9.52
C ASP A 168 3.98 9.35 9.23
N GLY A 169 3.39 8.63 10.18
CA GLY A 169 2.08 8.01 9.97
C GLY A 169 0.92 9.01 9.86
N SER A 170 0.98 10.13 10.58
CA SER A 170 -0.05 11.16 10.46
C SER A 170 0.02 11.85 9.09
N TYR A 171 1.24 11.98 8.56
CA TYR A 171 1.48 12.49 7.20
C TYR A 171 0.95 11.54 6.12
N GLU A 172 1.12 10.22 6.30
CA GLU A 172 0.51 9.18 5.45
C GLU A 172 -1.02 9.36 5.34
N GLY A 173 -1.70 9.59 6.47
CA GLY A 173 -3.14 9.84 6.51
C GLY A 173 -3.55 11.14 5.82
N VAL A 174 -2.81 12.24 6.04
CA VAL A 174 -3.07 13.54 5.38
C VAL A 174 -2.98 13.41 3.86
N LEU A 175 -1.92 12.77 3.36
CA LEU A 175 -1.70 12.62 1.93
C LEU A 175 -2.74 11.69 1.28
N ALA A 176 -3.19 10.64 1.98
CA ALA A 176 -4.29 9.81 1.51
C ALA A 176 -5.62 10.58 1.45
N TRP A 177 -5.89 11.43 2.45
CA TRP A 177 -7.06 12.31 2.45
C TRP A 177 -7.05 13.27 1.27
N ILE A 178 -5.89 13.85 0.96
CA ILE A 178 -5.69 14.69 -0.24
C ILE A 178 -5.98 13.88 -1.50
N THR A 179 -5.39 12.69 -1.66
CA THR A 179 -5.61 11.84 -2.84
C THR A 179 -7.10 11.62 -3.09
N VAL A 180 -7.83 11.16 -2.06
CA VAL A 180 -9.26 10.84 -2.19
C VAL A 180 -10.07 12.09 -2.53
N ASN A 181 -9.85 13.19 -1.82
CA ASN A 181 -10.63 14.41 -2.05
C ASN A 181 -10.26 15.11 -3.36
N PHE A 182 -9.03 14.93 -3.87
CA PHE A 182 -8.64 15.36 -5.21
C PHE A 182 -9.37 14.53 -6.28
N LEU A 183 -9.28 13.20 -6.20
CA LEU A 183 -9.86 12.29 -7.20
C LEU A 183 -11.40 12.34 -7.25
N THR A 184 -12.03 12.69 -6.13
CA THR A 184 -13.49 12.88 -6.04
C THR A 184 -13.95 14.32 -6.32
N GLY A 185 -13.02 15.21 -6.67
CA GLY A 185 -13.31 16.61 -7.02
C GLY A 185 -13.68 17.51 -5.83
N GLN A 186 -13.53 17.04 -4.59
CA GLN A 186 -13.94 17.75 -3.38
C GLN A 186 -12.96 18.86 -2.95
N LEU A 187 -11.74 18.87 -3.49
CA LEU A 187 -10.78 19.96 -3.24
C LEU A 187 -10.98 21.17 -4.16
N SER A 188 -11.86 21.08 -5.16
CA SER A 188 -12.16 22.17 -6.09
C SER A 188 -13.47 22.88 -5.73
N GLY A 189 -13.44 24.20 -5.53
CA GLY A 189 -14.63 25.06 -5.34
C GLY A 189 -14.90 25.53 -3.90
N GLN A 190 -15.92 26.40 -3.73
CA GLN A 190 -16.22 27.10 -2.47
C GLN A 190 -17.01 26.28 -1.44
N ASN A 191 -17.63 25.16 -1.83
CA ASN A 191 -18.37 24.26 -0.93
C ASN A 191 -17.65 22.91 -0.81
N GLN A 192 -16.68 22.84 0.11
CA GLN A 192 -15.87 21.64 0.35
C GLN A 192 -16.66 20.59 1.15
N HIS A 193 -17.45 19.77 0.46
CA HIS A 193 -18.06 18.56 1.06
C HIS A 193 -17.07 17.40 1.04
N THR A 194 -15.94 17.60 1.72
CA THR A 194 -14.89 16.59 1.81
C THR A 194 -15.36 15.35 2.57
N VAL A 195 -14.74 14.22 2.24
CA VAL A 195 -14.97 12.92 2.85
C VAL A 195 -13.81 12.56 3.77
N GLY A 196 -14.08 11.73 4.78
CA GLY A 196 -13.03 11.14 5.60
C GLY A 196 -12.35 9.97 4.89
N THR A 197 -11.19 9.57 5.40
CA THR A 197 -10.42 8.43 4.90
C THR A 197 -10.00 7.50 6.04
N LEU A 198 -10.05 6.20 5.74
CA LEU A 198 -9.57 5.11 6.60
C LEU A 198 -8.61 4.25 5.79
N ASP A 199 -7.35 4.19 6.23
CA ASP A 199 -6.35 3.30 5.67
C ASP A 199 -6.05 2.19 6.68
N LEU A 200 -6.24 0.93 6.29
CA LEU A 200 -5.80 -0.22 7.09
C LEU A 200 -4.61 -0.88 6.41
N GLY A 201 -3.42 -0.42 6.78
CA GLY A 201 -2.16 -1.03 6.39
C GLY A 201 -1.85 -2.31 7.15
N GLY A 202 -0.67 -2.89 6.89
CA GLY A 202 -0.23 -4.12 7.57
C GLY A 202 0.22 -3.89 9.01
N ALA A 203 0.94 -2.80 9.27
CA ALA A 203 1.52 -2.49 10.58
C ALA A 203 0.82 -1.33 11.32
N SER A 204 0.18 -0.41 10.62
CA SER A 204 -0.60 0.71 11.20
C SER A 204 -1.97 0.85 10.52
N THR A 205 -2.84 1.63 11.12
CA THR A 205 -4.07 2.14 10.50
C THR A 205 -4.16 3.65 10.71
N GLN A 206 -4.71 4.35 9.73
CA GLN A 206 -4.84 5.79 9.71
C GLN A 206 -6.31 6.17 9.58
N ILE A 207 -6.68 7.24 10.29
CA ILE A 207 -7.97 7.91 10.15
C ILE A 207 -7.72 9.39 9.96
N THR A 208 -8.28 9.96 8.90
CA THR A 208 -8.11 11.38 8.57
C THR A 208 -9.41 11.97 8.05
N PHE A 209 -9.83 13.11 8.58
CA PHE A 209 -10.99 13.85 8.10
C PHE A 209 -10.87 15.35 8.43
N LEU A 210 -11.70 16.17 7.79
CA LEU A 210 -11.82 17.60 8.09
C LEU A 210 -12.93 17.82 9.15
N PRO A 211 -12.60 18.20 10.39
CA PRO A 211 -13.61 18.49 11.42
C PRO A 211 -14.42 19.72 11.04
N ARG A 212 -15.74 19.65 11.25
CA ARG A 212 -16.71 20.71 10.97
C ARG A 212 -17.27 21.32 12.25
N PHE A 213 -17.21 20.61 13.37
CA PHE A 213 -17.71 21.10 14.65
C PHE A 213 -16.58 21.65 15.53
N GLU A 214 -16.83 22.83 16.11
CA GLU A 214 -15.92 23.48 17.06
C GLU A 214 -15.65 22.61 18.30
N GLU A 215 -16.62 21.80 18.71
CA GLU A 215 -16.48 20.82 19.81
C GLU A 215 -15.41 19.77 19.49
N THR A 216 -15.47 19.17 18.29
CA THR A 216 -14.45 18.23 17.81
C THR A 216 -13.05 18.85 17.86
N LEU A 217 -12.90 20.11 17.43
CA LEU A 217 -11.62 20.82 17.44
C LEU A 217 -11.09 21.08 18.86
N LYS A 218 -11.97 21.22 19.86
CA LYS A 218 -11.59 21.48 21.26
C LYS A 218 -11.27 20.19 22.03
N GLU A 219 -12.00 19.11 21.75
CA GLU A 219 -11.84 17.84 22.44
C GLU A 219 -10.73 16.96 21.86
N THR A 220 -10.40 17.17 20.58
CA THR A 220 -9.33 16.41 19.92
C THR A 220 -7.95 16.73 20.54
N PRO A 221 -7.12 15.72 20.85
CA PRO A 221 -5.73 15.92 21.26
C PRO A 221 -4.95 16.81 20.29
N GLY A 222 -4.13 17.71 20.80
CA GLY A 222 -3.44 18.71 19.96
C GLY A 222 -2.55 18.10 18.88
N ASP A 223 -1.93 16.95 19.14
CA ASP A 223 -1.09 16.19 18.22
C ASP A 223 -1.88 15.44 17.13
N PHE A 224 -3.22 15.41 17.21
CA PHE A 224 -4.10 14.79 16.21
C PHE A 224 -4.65 15.84 15.24
N LEU A 225 -4.42 17.14 15.51
CA LEU A 225 -4.81 18.22 14.62
C LEU A 225 -3.60 18.69 13.83
N THR A 226 -3.67 18.60 12.51
CA THR A 226 -2.60 19.04 11.60
C THR A 226 -3.13 20.05 10.61
N SER A 227 -2.45 21.19 10.50
CA SER A 227 -2.67 22.14 9.40
C SER A 227 -1.79 21.76 8.22
N PHE A 228 -2.42 21.57 7.06
CA PHE A 228 -1.73 21.20 5.83
C PHE A 228 -2.13 22.14 4.70
N GLU A 229 -1.15 22.68 3.99
CA GLU A 229 -1.37 23.61 2.88
C GLU A 229 -1.16 22.91 1.55
N MET A 230 -2.17 22.97 0.70
CA MET A 230 -2.11 22.39 -0.64
C MET A 230 -3.13 23.07 -1.53
N PHE A 231 -2.81 23.23 -2.82
CA PHE A 231 -3.74 23.81 -3.80
C PHE A 231 -4.27 25.19 -3.36
N ASN A 232 -3.39 26.04 -2.82
CA ASN A 232 -3.70 27.38 -2.29
C ASN A 232 -4.77 27.40 -1.19
N SER A 233 -4.96 26.27 -0.49
CA SER A 233 -5.89 26.12 0.62
C SER A 233 -5.18 25.53 1.83
N THR A 234 -5.55 25.99 3.02
CA THR A 234 -5.07 25.42 4.29
C THR A 234 -6.18 24.60 4.92
N TYR A 235 -5.92 23.31 5.13
CA TYR A 235 -6.84 22.37 5.75
C TYR A 235 -6.39 22.07 7.17
N LYS A 236 -7.26 22.29 8.16
CA LYS A 236 -7.02 21.87 9.54
C LYS A 236 -7.66 20.50 9.76
N LEU A 237 -6.89 19.44 9.54
CA LEU A 237 -7.37 18.07 9.53
C LEU A 237 -7.23 17.43 10.91
N TYR A 238 -8.20 16.59 11.26
CA TYR A 238 -7.98 15.51 12.22
C TYR A 238 -7.23 14.41 11.49
N THR A 239 -6.10 13.97 12.03
CA THR A 239 -5.33 12.84 11.48
C THR A 239 -4.65 12.09 12.61
N HIS A 240 -4.68 10.76 12.57
CA HIS A 240 -3.84 9.97 13.46
C HIS A 240 -3.48 8.62 12.85
N SER A 241 -2.25 8.18 13.11
CA SER A 241 -1.75 6.86 12.74
C SER A 241 -1.54 5.98 13.98
N TYR A 242 -2.34 4.94 14.10
CA TYR A 242 -2.22 3.96 15.17
C TYR A 242 -1.22 2.86 14.77
N LEU A 243 0.05 3.06 15.11
CA LEU A 243 1.10 2.04 14.93
C LEU A 243 0.81 0.80 15.80
N GLY A 244 0.95 -0.40 15.24
CA GLY A 244 0.59 -1.66 15.90
C GLY A 244 -0.88 -2.07 15.70
N PHE A 245 -1.70 -1.22 15.07
CA PHE A 245 -3.11 -1.47 14.76
C PHE A 245 -3.34 -1.69 13.25
N GLY A 246 -2.28 -1.97 12.48
CA GLY A 246 -2.46 -2.51 11.13
C GLY A 246 -2.94 -3.97 11.18
N LEU A 247 -3.52 -4.47 10.10
CA LEU A 247 -4.18 -5.78 10.10
C LEU A 247 -3.25 -6.93 10.52
N LYS A 248 -1.98 -6.91 10.09
CA LYS A 248 -1.00 -7.93 10.45
C LYS A 248 -0.54 -7.76 11.90
N ALA A 249 -0.20 -6.55 12.33
CA ALA A 249 0.15 -6.28 13.71
C ALA A 249 -0.98 -6.67 14.68
N ALA A 250 -2.24 -6.42 14.29
CA ALA A 250 -3.42 -6.83 15.04
C ALA A 250 -3.55 -8.34 15.18
N ARG A 251 -3.21 -9.14 14.16
CA ARG A 251 -3.18 -10.61 14.29
C ARG A 251 -2.23 -11.05 15.41
N LEU A 252 -1.02 -10.48 15.44
CA LEU A 252 -0.05 -10.77 16.51
C LEU A 252 -0.56 -10.31 17.88
N ALA A 253 -1.21 -9.15 17.94
CA ALA A 253 -1.79 -8.63 19.17
C ALA A 253 -2.92 -9.55 19.69
N THR A 254 -3.81 -10.01 18.81
CA THR A 254 -4.91 -10.94 19.15
C THR A 254 -4.37 -12.30 19.59
N LEU A 255 -3.29 -12.79 18.98
CA LEU A 255 -2.58 -13.99 19.39
C LEU A 255 -1.85 -13.86 20.74
N GLY A 256 -1.71 -12.64 21.27
CA GLY A 256 -0.87 -12.36 22.46
C GLY A 256 0.63 -12.45 22.18
N ALA A 257 1.04 -12.36 20.91
CA ALA A 257 2.43 -12.46 20.46
C ALA A 257 3.11 -11.09 20.28
N LEU A 258 2.36 -9.99 20.33
CA LEU A 258 2.90 -8.64 20.17
C LEU A 258 3.72 -8.26 21.42
N ASN A 259 4.97 -7.82 21.23
CA ASN A 259 5.93 -7.44 22.28
C ASN A 259 6.39 -8.56 23.22
N VAL A 260 6.18 -9.82 22.85
CA VAL A 260 6.78 -10.97 23.54
C VAL A 260 8.07 -11.33 22.82
N GLU A 261 9.20 -11.40 23.53
CA GLU A 261 10.41 -12.03 23.00
C GLU A 261 10.03 -13.46 22.63
N ALA A 262 9.98 -13.76 21.34
CA ALA A 262 9.56 -15.07 20.87
C ALA A 262 10.54 -16.12 21.41
N VAL A 263 10.15 -16.79 22.49
CA VAL A 263 10.93 -17.91 23.04
C VAL A 263 10.85 -19.03 22.01
N ASP A 264 12.00 -19.58 21.64
CA ASP A 264 12.06 -20.64 20.65
C ASP A 264 11.13 -21.80 21.04
N GLY A 265 10.23 -22.18 20.12
CA GLY A 265 9.23 -23.22 20.32
C GLY A 265 7.89 -22.80 20.96
N GLN A 266 7.69 -21.54 21.41
CA GLN A 266 6.40 -21.10 21.93
C GLN A 266 5.32 -21.10 20.83
N MET A 267 4.16 -21.71 21.10
CA MET A 267 3.01 -21.72 20.21
C MET A 267 1.90 -20.80 20.70
N PHE A 268 1.60 -19.76 19.93
CA PHE A 268 0.51 -18.82 20.20
C PHE A 268 -0.82 -19.39 19.70
N ARG A 269 -1.87 -19.34 20.51
CA ARG A 269 -3.18 -19.92 20.17
C ARG A 269 -4.28 -18.88 20.28
N SER A 270 -5.24 -18.94 19.38
CA SER A 270 -6.39 -18.04 19.36
C SER A 270 -7.67 -18.79 19.00
N SER A 271 -8.77 -18.32 19.58
CA SER A 271 -10.13 -18.81 19.29
C SER A 271 -10.67 -18.29 17.95
N CYS A 272 -9.96 -17.34 17.32
CA CYS A 272 -10.22 -16.84 15.98
C CYS A 272 -9.71 -17.75 14.85
N LEU A 273 -9.05 -18.86 15.19
CA LEU A 273 -8.40 -19.76 14.23
C LEU A 273 -8.99 -21.19 14.31
N PRO A 274 -9.00 -21.95 13.20
CA PRO A 274 -9.46 -23.34 13.20
C PRO A 274 -8.70 -24.21 14.20
N LYS A 275 -9.41 -25.05 14.97
CA LYS A 275 -8.84 -25.83 16.09
C LYS A 275 -7.61 -26.67 15.73
N GLN A 276 -7.61 -27.25 14.53
CA GLN A 276 -6.56 -28.14 14.05
C GLN A 276 -5.41 -27.41 13.34
N LEU A 277 -5.52 -26.09 13.17
CA LEU A 277 -4.47 -25.31 12.52
C LEU A 277 -3.24 -25.25 13.42
N GLU A 278 -2.09 -25.59 12.84
CA GLU A 278 -0.76 -25.24 13.36
C GLU A 278 0.09 -24.80 12.16
N ALA A 279 0.70 -23.62 12.26
CA ALA A 279 1.42 -23.00 11.15
C ALA A 279 2.53 -22.06 11.65
N GLU A 280 3.31 -21.55 10.70
CA GLU A 280 4.39 -20.59 10.95
C GLU A 280 4.18 -19.32 10.12
N TRP A 281 4.49 -18.17 10.70
CA TRP A 281 4.36 -16.88 10.04
C TRP A 281 5.55 -15.99 10.35
N HIS A 282 6.08 -15.31 9.33
CA HIS A 282 7.17 -14.35 9.46
C HIS A 282 6.62 -12.92 9.34
N PHE A 283 6.91 -12.07 10.33
CA PHE A 283 6.52 -10.66 10.32
C PHE A 283 7.52 -9.82 11.11
N GLY A 284 7.91 -8.66 10.58
CA GLY A 284 8.86 -7.77 11.25
C GLY A 284 10.24 -8.41 11.54
N GLY A 285 10.68 -9.36 10.71
CA GLY A 285 11.92 -10.11 10.91
C GLY A 285 11.86 -11.24 11.94
N VAL A 286 10.70 -11.48 12.56
CA VAL A 286 10.52 -12.53 13.58
C VAL A 286 9.64 -13.66 13.04
N LYS A 287 10.01 -14.91 13.39
CA LYS A 287 9.25 -16.13 13.07
C LYS A 287 8.34 -16.50 14.24
N TYR A 288 7.05 -16.63 13.99
CA TYR A 288 6.02 -16.98 14.97
C TYR A 288 5.40 -18.34 14.64
N ARG A 289 5.25 -19.20 15.65
CA ARG A 289 4.47 -20.44 15.54
C ARG A 289 3.09 -20.21 16.15
N TYR A 290 2.03 -20.50 15.41
CA TYR A 290 0.67 -20.18 15.82
C TYR A 290 -0.33 -21.30 15.48
N GLY A 291 -1.49 -21.29 16.12
CA GLY A 291 -2.55 -22.28 15.84
C GLY A 291 -3.90 -21.99 16.50
N GLY A 292 -4.85 -22.88 16.26
CA GLY A 292 -6.17 -22.83 16.88
C GLY A 292 -6.14 -23.14 18.37
N ASN A 293 -7.09 -22.57 19.11
CA ASN A 293 -7.34 -22.96 20.50
C ASN A 293 -7.94 -24.38 20.57
N LYS A 294 -7.25 -25.32 21.24
CA LYS A 294 -7.64 -26.74 21.31
C LYS A 294 -8.68 -27.02 22.39
N GLU A 295 -8.59 -26.35 23.53
CA GLU A 295 -9.36 -26.67 24.74
C GLU A 295 -10.50 -25.67 25.02
N GLY A 296 -10.74 -24.71 24.11
CA GLY A 296 -11.74 -23.66 24.25
C GLY A 296 -12.88 -23.68 23.21
N GLU A 297 -13.83 -22.76 23.41
CA GLU A 297 -14.85 -22.40 22.41
C GLU A 297 -14.19 -21.66 21.23
N THR A 298 -14.65 -21.95 20.02
CA THR A 298 -14.27 -21.25 18.79
C THR A 298 -15.50 -20.60 18.18
N GLY A 299 -15.32 -19.58 17.35
CA GLY A 299 -16.42 -18.86 16.71
C GLY A 299 -16.32 -17.36 16.94
N PHE A 300 -17.31 -16.62 16.45
CA PHE A 300 -17.24 -15.14 16.46
C PHE A 300 -17.12 -14.57 17.87
N LYS A 301 -17.95 -15.03 18.81
CA LYS A 301 -18.00 -14.48 20.18
C LYS A 301 -16.66 -14.61 20.93
N PRO A 302 -16.04 -15.80 21.05
CA PRO A 302 -14.73 -15.90 21.73
C PRO A 302 -13.64 -15.13 20.98
N CYS A 303 -13.66 -15.13 19.64
CA CYS A 303 -12.72 -14.33 18.85
C CYS A 303 -12.88 -12.82 19.10
N TYR A 304 -14.12 -12.31 19.12
CA TYR A 304 -14.41 -10.90 19.39
C TYR A 304 -13.92 -10.48 20.78
N LEU A 305 -14.04 -11.34 21.79
CA LEU A 305 -13.48 -11.07 23.13
C LEU A 305 -11.95 -10.96 23.14
N GLU A 306 -11.23 -11.77 22.35
CA GLU A 306 -9.78 -11.65 22.18
C GLU A 306 -9.42 -10.35 21.47
N VAL A 307 -10.13 -10.01 20.39
CA VAL A 307 -9.95 -8.78 19.62
C VAL A 307 -10.28 -7.53 20.44
N LEU A 308 -11.30 -7.55 21.29
CA LEU A 308 -11.66 -6.42 22.15
C LEU A 308 -10.50 -5.99 23.07
N LYS A 309 -9.69 -6.95 23.54
CA LYS A 309 -8.48 -6.64 24.33
C LYS A 309 -7.43 -5.87 23.53
N VAL A 310 -7.48 -5.96 22.20
CA VAL A 310 -6.58 -5.25 21.29
C VAL A 310 -7.05 -3.81 21.08
N VAL A 311 -8.33 -3.57 20.80
CA VAL A 311 -8.83 -2.26 20.33
C VAL A 311 -9.53 -1.40 21.39
N LYS A 312 -10.25 -2.00 22.34
CA LYS A 312 -11.17 -1.26 23.20
C LYS A 312 -10.43 -0.31 24.13
N GLY A 313 -10.80 0.97 24.07
CA GLY A 313 -10.23 2.03 24.92
C GLY A 313 -8.79 2.42 24.58
N LYS A 314 -8.26 2.01 23.42
CA LYS A 314 -6.90 2.35 22.97
C LYS A 314 -6.84 3.33 21.81
N LEU A 315 -7.99 3.66 21.21
CA LEU A 315 -8.10 4.62 20.10
C LEU A 315 -9.01 5.77 20.52
N HIS A 316 -8.73 6.96 19.99
CA HIS A 316 -9.57 8.13 20.18
C HIS A 316 -10.87 8.01 19.37
N GLN A 317 -11.99 8.41 19.96
CA GLN A 317 -13.33 8.29 19.41
C GLN A 317 -13.98 9.66 19.22
N PRO A 318 -13.68 10.39 18.14
CA PRO A 318 -14.31 11.67 17.87
C PRO A 318 -15.81 11.49 17.53
N ASP A 319 -16.70 12.16 18.27
CA ASP A 319 -18.16 12.00 18.11
C ASP A 319 -18.67 12.36 16.69
N GLU A 320 -18.00 13.30 16.01
CA GLU A 320 -18.36 13.80 14.68
C GLU A 320 -18.34 12.71 13.58
N ILE A 321 -17.53 11.66 13.72
CA ILE A 321 -17.41 10.64 12.68
C ILE A 321 -18.69 9.82 12.52
N ARG A 322 -19.57 9.83 13.53
CA ARG A 322 -20.82 9.06 13.56
C ARG A 322 -21.87 9.53 12.56
N GLY A 323 -21.70 10.71 11.96
CA GLY A 323 -22.58 11.27 10.91
C GLY A 323 -21.90 11.45 9.55
N SER A 324 -20.65 11.02 9.41
CA SER A 324 -19.80 11.34 8.26
C SER A 324 -19.58 10.11 7.37
N SER A 325 -19.35 10.33 6.08
CA SER A 325 -18.97 9.28 5.13
C SER A 325 -17.45 9.17 5.01
N PHE A 326 -16.97 7.93 4.86
CA PHE A 326 -15.55 7.64 4.77
C PHE A 326 -15.24 6.77 3.55
N TYR A 327 -14.12 7.05 2.89
CA TYR A 327 -13.47 6.11 1.99
C TYR A 327 -12.56 5.18 2.81
N ALA A 328 -12.75 3.88 2.67
CA ALA A 328 -11.95 2.86 3.33
C ALA A 328 -11.24 1.99 2.29
N PHE A 329 -9.92 1.90 2.36
CA PHE A 329 -9.08 1.22 1.37
C PHE A 329 -8.04 0.32 2.05
N SER A 330 -7.09 -0.21 1.26
CA SER A 330 -6.12 -1.22 1.72
C SER A 330 -6.81 -2.46 2.26
N TYR A 331 -6.49 -2.92 3.48
CA TYR A 331 -7.05 -4.17 3.98
C TYR A 331 -8.53 -4.13 4.34
N TYR A 332 -9.16 -2.95 4.47
CA TYR A 332 -10.63 -2.88 4.50
C TYR A 332 -11.22 -3.42 3.19
N TYR A 333 -10.67 -2.96 2.06
CA TYR A 333 -11.07 -3.36 0.72
C TYR A 333 -10.78 -4.84 0.48
N ASP A 334 -9.54 -5.28 0.74
CA ASP A 334 -9.15 -6.68 0.49
C ASP A 334 -10.04 -7.68 1.23
N ARG A 335 -10.36 -7.44 2.52
CA ARG A 335 -11.21 -8.36 3.29
C ARG A 335 -12.66 -8.35 2.85
N ALA A 336 -13.15 -7.20 2.36
CA ALA A 336 -14.48 -7.13 1.78
C ALA A 336 -14.56 -7.92 0.47
N VAL A 337 -13.54 -7.83 -0.40
CA VAL A 337 -13.45 -8.63 -1.63
C VAL A 337 -13.32 -10.13 -1.31
N ASP A 338 -12.42 -10.52 -0.41
CA ASP A 338 -12.18 -11.93 -0.05
C ASP A 338 -13.44 -12.65 0.45
N THR A 339 -14.45 -11.89 0.87
CA THR A 339 -15.72 -12.40 1.41
C THR A 339 -16.94 -12.09 0.53
N ASN A 340 -16.71 -11.55 -0.67
CA ASN A 340 -17.75 -11.11 -1.61
C ASN A 340 -18.74 -10.12 -0.99
N LEU A 341 -18.29 -9.27 -0.07
CA LEU A 341 -19.08 -8.13 0.40
C LEU A 341 -19.16 -7.02 -0.66
N ILE A 342 -18.12 -6.90 -1.48
CA ILE A 342 -18.02 -5.96 -2.59
C ILE A 342 -17.41 -6.66 -3.81
N ASP A 343 -17.57 -6.04 -4.98
CA ASP A 343 -16.91 -6.48 -6.21
C ASP A 343 -15.44 -6.04 -6.26
N TYR A 344 -14.59 -6.84 -6.92
CA TYR A 344 -13.15 -6.56 -7.03
C TYR A 344 -12.79 -5.46 -8.04
N GLU A 345 -13.60 -5.24 -9.07
CA GLU A 345 -13.33 -4.18 -10.05
C GLU A 345 -14.10 -2.91 -9.68
N GLU A 346 -15.37 -3.04 -9.30
CA GLU A 346 -16.26 -1.90 -9.04
C GLU A 346 -16.15 -1.37 -7.60
N GLY A 347 -15.68 -2.19 -6.65
CA GLY A 347 -15.77 -1.88 -5.23
C GLY A 347 -17.20 -1.92 -4.71
N GLY A 348 -17.53 -1.07 -3.72
CA GLY A 348 -18.88 -1.00 -3.19
C GLY A 348 -19.05 -0.08 -1.99
N VAL A 349 -20.30 0.06 -1.53
CA VAL A 349 -20.66 0.79 -0.31
C VAL A 349 -21.16 -0.20 0.72
N LEU A 350 -20.58 -0.17 1.91
CA LEU A 350 -20.96 -1.02 3.03
C LEU A 350 -21.37 -0.18 4.23
N GLU A 351 -22.23 -0.73 5.07
CA GLU A 351 -22.39 -0.26 6.43
C GLU A 351 -21.39 -0.97 7.36
N VAL A 352 -20.96 -0.32 8.45
CA VAL A 352 -20.06 -0.94 9.45
C VAL A 352 -20.61 -2.28 9.95
N LYS A 353 -21.93 -2.41 10.13
CA LYS A 353 -22.58 -3.67 10.54
C LYS A 353 -22.40 -4.83 9.56
N ASP A 354 -22.12 -4.56 8.29
CA ASP A 354 -21.94 -5.60 7.27
C ASP A 354 -20.65 -6.39 7.50
N PHE A 355 -19.57 -5.74 7.94
CA PHE A 355 -18.35 -6.41 8.38
C PHE A 355 -18.60 -7.34 9.57
N GLU A 356 -19.36 -6.88 10.58
CA GLU A 356 -19.68 -7.71 11.75
C GLU A 356 -20.55 -8.91 11.36
N ARG A 357 -21.57 -8.71 10.51
CA ARG A 357 -22.42 -9.79 9.99
C ARG A 357 -21.58 -10.85 9.27
N LYS A 358 -20.66 -10.41 8.41
CA LYS A 358 -19.78 -11.32 7.67
C LYS A 358 -18.76 -12.00 8.58
N ALA A 359 -18.22 -11.30 9.58
CA ALA A 359 -17.35 -11.89 10.59
C ALA A 359 -18.05 -13.04 11.33
N LYS A 360 -19.31 -12.86 11.74
CA LYS A 360 -20.13 -13.93 12.34
C LYS A 360 -20.23 -15.15 11.42
N GLU A 361 -20.64 -14.93 10.17
CA GLU A 361 -20.77 -16.00 9.17
C GLU A 361 -19.46 -16.78 8.97
N VAL A 362 -18.33 -16.07 8.80
CA VAL A 362 -17.02 -16.68 8.55
C VAL A 362 -16.50 -17.41 9.79
N CYS A 363 -16.60 -16.80 10.96
CA CYS A 363 -16.10 -17.38 12.20
C CYS A 363 -16.90 -18.60 12.65
N ASP A 364 -18.19 -18.67 12.36
CA ASP A 364 -19.00 -19.85 12.71
C ASP A 364 -18.81 -20.98 11.70
N ASN A 365 -18.11 -20.74 10.58
CA ASN A 365 -17.85 -21.70 9.50
C ASN A 365 -16.36 -21.72 9.07
N MET A 366 -15.40 -21.54 9.99
CA MET A 366 -13.98 -21.33 9.64
C MET A 366 -13.38 -22.42 8.75
N GLU A 367 -13.81 -23.68 8.91
CA GLU A 367 -13.32 -24.81 8.11
C GLU A 367 -13.54 -24.62 6.61
N ARG A 368 -14.65 -23.97 6.23
CA ARG A 368 -14.97 -23.65 4.83
C ARG A 368 -14.05 -22.59 4.23
N TYR A 369 -13.53 -21.69 5.07
CA TYR A 369 -12.74 -20.52 4.65
C TYR A 369 -11.23 -20.70 4.87
N ASN A 370 -10.81 -21.83 5.45
CA ASN A 370 -9.42 -22.10 5.83
C ASN A 370 -8.45 -22.14 4.62
N SER A 371 -8.92 -22.54 3.44
CA SER A 371 -8.09 -22.72 2.25
C SER A 371 -7.57 -21.40 1.65
N ALA A 372 -8.29 -20.28 1.85
CA ALA A 372 -7.92 -18.97 1.29
C ALA A 372 -7.03 -18.16 2.25
N SER A 373 -7.38 -18.14 3.54
CA SER A 373 -6.57 -17.54 4.60
C SER A 373 -7.08 -18.03 5.96
N PRO A 374 -6.25 -18.69 6.78
CA PRO A 374 -6.67 -19.15 8.10
C PRO A 374 -7.06 -18.00 9.05
N PHE A 375 -6.66 -16.77 8.73
CA PHE A 375 -6.92 -15.57 9.54
C PHE A 375 -8.22 -14.84 9.20
N LEU A 376 -9.01 -15.30 8.21
CA LEU A 376 -10.14 -14.51 7.71
C LEU A 376 -11.18 -14.17 8.80
N CYS A 377 -11.48 -15.12 9.71
CA CYS A 377 -12.31 -14.86 10.88
C CYS A 377 -11.71 -13.76 11.78
N MET A 378 -10.43 -13.88 12.12
CA MET A 378 -9.71 -12.91 12.94
C MET A 378 -9.74 -11.52 12.30
N ASP A 379 -9.46 -11.43 11.00
CA ASP A 379 -9.35 -10.18 10.27
C ASP A 379 -10.68 -9.42 10.23
N LEU A 380 -11.78 -10.10 9.89
CA LEU A 380 -13.11 -9.48 9.83
C LEU A 380 -13.61 -9.08 11.21
N THR A 381 -13.36 -9.92 12.22
CA THR A 381 -13.68 -9.62 13.62
C THR A 381 -12.88 -8.40 14.09
N TYR A 382 -11.60 -8.32 13.72
CA TYR A 382 -10.76 -7.16 13.99
C TYR A 382 -11.28 -5.89 13.31
N ILE A 383 -11.59 -5.94 12.01
CA ILE A 383 -12.14 -4.78 11.28
C ILE A 383 -13.44 -4.30 11.94
N ALA A 384 -14.38 -5.20 12.24
CA ALA A 384 -15.63 -4.85 12.88
C ALA A 384 -15.41 -4.18 14.25
N ALA A 385 -14.55 -4.76 15.09
CA ALA A 385 -14.23 -4.19 16.40
C ALA A 385 -13.44 -2.88 16.30
N LEU A 386 -12.51 -2.75 15.35
CA LEU A 386 -11.73 -1.54 15.12
C LEU A 386 -12.64 -0.37 14.76
N LEU A 387 -13.58 -0.58 13.83
CA LEU A 387 -14.54 0.45 13.42
C LEU A 387 -15.48 0.85 14.57
N LYS A 388 -16.07 -0.13 15.27
CA LYS A 388 -17.10 0.11 16.29
C LYS A 388 -16.52 0.50 17.66
N GLU A 389 -15.59 -0.29 18.16
CA GLU A 389 -15.07 -0.22 19.54
C GLU A 389 -13.74 0.53 19.61
N GLY A 390 -13.01 0.58 18.49
CA GLY A 390 -11.81 1.39 18.33
C GLY A 390 -12.18 2.84 18.04
N PHE A 391 -12.67 3.12 16.83
CA PHE A 391 -12.98 4.48 16.37
C PHE A 391 -14.32 5.03 16.86
N GLY A 392 -15.29 4.18 17.20
CA GLY A 392 -16.60 4.64 17.70
C GLY A 392 -17.63 4.90 16.60
N PHE A 393 -17.47 4.30 15.42
CA PHE A 393 -18.45 4.38 14.34
C PHE A 393 -19.78 3.70 14.71
N ARG A 394 -20.88 4.19 14.12
CA ARG A 394 -22.20 3.57 14.27
C ARG A 394 -22.34 2.43 13.27
N ASP A 395 -23.21 1.48 13.60
CA ASP A 395 -23.54 0.33 12.75
C ASP A 395 -23.97 0.73 11.34
N ASN A 396 -24.65 1.85 11.20
CA ASN A 396 -25.16 2.38 9.94
C ASN A 396 -24.24 3.41 9.26
N THR A 397 -23.04 3.64 9.78
CA THR A 397 -22.06 4.51 9.09
C THR A 397 -21.69 3.87 7.76
N LEU A 398 -21.77 4.65 6.68
CA LEU A 398 -21.44 4.21 5.34
C LEU A 398 -19.94 4.35 5.08
N LEU A 399 -19.36 3.27 4.58
CA LEU A 399 -17.99 3.18 4.10
C LEU A 399 -18.03 2.96 2.58
N GLN A 400 -17.38 3.84 1.84
CA GLN A 400 -17.09 3.63 0.42
C GLN A 400 -15.78 2.86 0.31
N LEU A 401 -15.84 1.66 -0.25
CA LEU A 401 -14.66 0.84 -0.49
C LEU A 401 -14.38 0.83 -1.98
N THR A 402 -13.23 1.39 -2.35
CA THR A 402 -12.76 1.33 -3.73
C THR A 402 -11.25 1.19 -3.76
N LYS A 403 -10.77 0.39 -4.70
CA LYS A 403 -9.34 0.22 -4.99
C LYS A 403 -8.82 1.33 -5.89
N LYS A 404 -9.67 1.84 -6.79
CA LYS A 404 -9.31 2.90 -7.73
C LYS A 404 -10.41 3.94 -7.86
N VAL A 405 -10.04 5.20 -7.98
CA VAL A 405 -10.95 6.28 -8.37
C VAL A 405 -10.42 6.86 -9.68
N ASN A 406 -11.23 6.86 -10.73
CA ASN A 406 -10.84 7.28 -12.08
C ASN A 406 -9.57 6.56 -12.60
N ASN A 407 -9.49 5.24 -12.35
CA ASN A 407 -8.36 4.37 -12.70
C ASN A 407 -7.03 4.65 -11.95
N ILE A 408 -7.07 5.45 -10.89
CA ILE A 408 -5.92 5.78 -10.03
C ILE A 408 -6.04 5.04 -8.70
N GLU A 409 -4.97 4.40 -8.24
CA GLU A 409 -4.92 3.67 -6.97
C GLU A 409 -5.27 4.57 -5.78
N THR A 410 -6.19 4.10 -4.92
CA THR A 410 -6.54 4.80 -3.69
C THR A 410 -5.48 4.58 -2.62
N SER A 411 -4.50 5.48 -2.58
CA SER A 411 -3.46 5.50 -1.54
C SER A 411 -2.94 6.91 -1.29
N TRP A 412 -1.97 7.06 -0.38
CA TRP A 412 -1.33 8.34 -0.08
C TRP A 412 -0.39 8.86 -1.19
N THR A 413 0.01 8.02 -2.16
CA THR A 413 1.11 8.30 -3.09
C THR A 413 0.83 9.45 -4.06
N LEU A 414 -0.41 9.59 -4.53
CA LEU A 414 -0.78 10.72 -5.41
C LEU A 414 -0.67 12.06 -4.66
N GLY A 415 -1.26 12.17 -3.47
CA GLY A 415 -1.14 13.34 -2.61
C GLY A 415 0.32 13.67 -2.29
N ALA A 416 1.15 12.66 -1.99
CA ALA A 416 2.59 12.85 -1.79
C ALA A 416 3.30 13.36 -3.04
N THR A 417 2.92 12.86 -4.21
CA THR A 417 3.51 13.27 -5.49
C THR A 417 3.20 14.72 -5.78
N PHE A 418 1.95 15.15 -5.60
CA PHE A 418 1.60 16.57 -5.73
C PHE A 418 2.37 17.45 -4.75
N HIS A 419 2.46 17.05 -3.47
CA HIS A 419 3.21 17.80 -2.46
C HIS A 419 4.71 17.90 -2.82
N LEU A 420 5.29 16.83 -3.34
CA LEU A 420 6.67 16.79 -3.84
C LEU A 420 6.87 17.75 -5.03
N LEU A 421 5.96 17.73 -5.99
CA LEU A 421 6.04 18.62 -7.16
C LEU A 421 5.93 20.09 -6.74
N GLN A 422 5.02 20.39 -5.81
CA GLN A 422 4.88 21.72 -5.20
C GLN A 422 6.17 22.16 -4.48
N SER A 423 6.79 21.29 -3.67
CA SER A 423 8.00 21.64 -2.92
C SER A 423 9.23 21.86 -3.81
N LEU A 424 9.30 21.19 -4.95
CA LEU A 424 10.36 21.36 -5.95
C LEU A 424 10.10 22.54 -6.91
N GLY A 425 8.95 23.21 -6.80
CA GLY A 425 8.54 24.24 -7.76
C GLY A 425 8.38 23.70 -9.18
N ILE A 426 8.13 22.39 -9.34
CA ILE A 426 7.98 21.74 -10.65
C ILE A 426 6.62 22.06 -11.28
N THR A 427 5.72 22.70 -10.55
CA THR A 427 4.52 23.36 -11.09
C THR A 427 4.06 24.49 -10.20
N TYR A 428 3.55 25.55 -10.82
CA TYR A 428 2.14 25.97 -10.76
C TYR A 428 1.74 26.39 -12.18
#